data_AF-A0A9D1VI33-F1
#
_entry.id   AF-A0A9D1VI33-F1
#
_cell.length_a   1.000
_cell.length_b   1.000
_cell.length_c   1.000
_cell.angle_alpha   90.00
_cell.angle_beta   90.00
_cell.angle_gamma   90.00
#
_symmetry.space_group_name_H-M   'P 1'
#
loop_
_entity.id
_entity.type
_entity.pdbx_description
1 polymer ?
#
loop_
_entity_poly.entity_id
_entity_poly.type
_entity_poly.pdbx_seq_one_letter_code
_entity_poly.pdbx_strand_id
1 'polypeptide(L)'
;MVYMFGQGSEGLFSAVFTYFVVFALQRPASLVSGIQSMNSIIQLCSTAVFMVVIARKGFKWLFTIAMSAVICTCVAYSCLYWFHITSMVAIIVISVIFATFTGGVFYTPHALYPFIPDVDEALTNRRREGVYSAAMGLCGKLMNSIYVLVLGFVLDRAGFVKGAKTQPVSAVHAIVGVLTLGVGFMAIIGIWRLNLNKERHQILLDQIARVHVGGSMKDVTPEAREVVEDLTGWKYEQCFGHNNFGYQGSKKDREEEAEKKAEEAKEQNNQQK
;
A
#
# COMPACT_ATOMS: atom_id res chain seq x y z
N MET A 1 6.53 2.12 -1.14
CA MET A 1 6.34 2.29 -2.60
C MET A 1 5.03 1.68 -3.10
N VAL A 2 4.78 0.38 -2.88
CA VAL A 2 3.54 -0.30 -3.30
C VAL A 2 2.26 0.43 -2.84
N TYR A 3 2.23 0.88 -1.58
CA TYR A 3 1.14 1.69 -1.04
C TYR A 3 0.88 2.96 -1.82
N MET A 4 1.93 3.72 -2.16
CA MET A 4 1.83 5.03 -2.78
C MET A 4 1.25 4.94 -4.20
N PHE A 5 1.65 3.94 -4.97
CA PHE A 5 1.15 3.75 -6.34
C PHE A 5 -0.24 3.10 -6.36
N GLY A 6 -0.49 2.11 -5.51
CA GLY A 6 -1.80 1.46 -5.40
C GLY A 6 -2.87 2.45 -4.93
N GLN A 7 -2.68 3.05 -3.76
CA GLN A 7 -3.63 4.03 -3.21
C GLN A 7 -3.64 5.34 -4.02
N GLY A 8 -2.49 5.75 -4.58
CA GLY A 8 -2.41 6.92 -5.45
C GLY A 8 -3.28 6.78 -6.71
N SER A 9 -3.28 5.59 -7.32
CA SER A 9 -4.11 5.32 -8.51
C SER A 9 -5.61 5.39 -8.22
N GLU A 10 -6.05 4.87 -7.08
CA GLU A 10 -7.44 4.92 -6.63
C GLU A 10 -7.88 6.34 -6.30
N GLY A 11 -7.05 7.09 -5.58
CA GLY A 11 -7.35 8.48 -5.25
C GLY A 11 -7.38 9.39 -6.48
N LEU A 12 -6.48 9.18 -7.45
CA LEU A 12 -6.54 9.88 -8.74
C LEU A 12 -7.82 9.52 -9.51
N PHE A 13 -8.19 8.24 -9.54
CA PHE A 13 -9.47 7.82 -10.13
C PHE A 13 -10.64 8.54 -9.46
N SER A 14 -10.73 8.54 -8.13
CA SER A 14 -11.82 9.19 -7.41
C SER A 14 -11.89 10.70 -7.68
N ALA A 15 -10.73 11.37 -7.79
CA ALA A 15 -10.65 12.79 -8.11
C ALA A 15 -11.18 13.09 -9.52
N VAL A 16 -10.76 12.30 -10.52
CA VAL A 16 -11.12 12.49 -11.93
C VAL A 16 -12.54 12.02 -12.25
N PHE A 17 -13.00 10.95 -11.58
CA PHE A 17 -14.29 10.30 -11.82
C PHE A 17 -15.47 11.27 -11.66
N THR A 18 -15.40 12.16 -10.66
CA THR A 18 -16.42 13.20 -10.47
C THR A 18 -16.51 14.12 -11.69
N TYR A 19 -15.36 14.60 -12.19
CA TYR A 19 -15.31 15.43 -13.41
C TYR A 19 -15.79 14.66 -14.64
N PHE A 20 -15.43 13.38 -14.77
CA PHE A 20 -15.86 12.54 -15.88
C PHE A 20 -17.39 12.36 -15.91
N VAL A 21 -18.02 12.00 -14.79
CA VAL A 21 -19.47 11.78 -14.74
C VAL A 21 -20.25 13.09 -14.96
N VAL A 22 -19.78 14.20 -14.40
CA VAL A 22 -20.46 15.51 -14.51
C VAL A 22 -20.29 16.11 -15.90
N PHE A 23 -19.07 16.10 -16.47
CA PHE A 23 -18.77 16.82 -17.71
C PHE A 23 -18.73 15.95 -18.95
N ALA A 24 -18.25 14.69 -18.87
CA ALA A 24 -18.20 13.79 -20.01
C ALA A 24 -19.54 13.07 -20.24
N LEU A 25 -20.20 12.64 -19.16
CA LEU A 25 -21.49 11.94 -19.23
C LEU A 25 -22.71 12.86 -19.03
N GLN A 26 -22.49 14.14 -18.74
CA GLN A 26 -23.54 15.14 -18.49
C GLN A 26 -24.56 14.70 -17.43
N ARG A 27 -24.11 13.96 -16.41
CA ARG A 27 -24.96 13.46 -15.32
C ARG A 27 -24.87 14.37 -14.08
N PRO A 28 -25.93 14.44 -13.27
CA PRO A 28 -25.91 15.29 -12.08
C PRO A 28 -24.92 14.77 -11.04
N ALA A 29 -24.30 15.68 -10.28
CA ALA A 29 -23.37 15.34 -9.20
C ALA A 29 -24.01 14.49 -8.09
N SER A 30 -25.34 14.53 -7.93
CA SER A 30 -26.07 13.66 -7.00
C SER A 30 -25.87 12.17 -7.31
N LEU A 31 -25.73 11.82 -8.59
CA LEU A 31 -25.44 10.46 -9.02
C LEU A 31 -24.04 10.02 -8.63
N VAL A 32 -23.06 10.93 -8.75
CA VAL A 32 -21.67 10.67 -8.32
C VAL A 32 -21.64 10.32 -6.84
N SER A 33 -22.29 11.13 -6.00
CA SER A 33 -22.39 10.87 -4.57
C SER A 33 -23.06 9.53 -4.27
N GLY A 34 -24.14 9.19 -5.00
CA GLY A 34 -24.81 7.89 -4.86
C GLY A 34 -23.90 6.71 -5.21
N ILE A 35 -23.16 6.80 -6.31
CA ILE A 35 -22.16 5.78 -6.70
C ILE A 35 -21.04 5.69 -5.66
N GLN A 36 -20.53 6.82 -5.16
CA GLN A 36 -19.45 6.83 -4.18
C GLN A 36 -19.89 6.16 -2.87
N SER A 37 -21.10 6.45 -2.37
CA SER A 37 -21.65 5.80 -1.18
C SER A 37 -21.83 4.30 -1.37
N MET A 38 -22.34 3.88 -2.54
CA MET A 38 -22.46 2.46 -2.89
C MET A 38 -21.10 1.77 -2.95
N ASN A 39 -20.10 2.43 -3.56
CA ASN A 39 -18.74 1.91 -3.67
C ASN A 39 -18.13 1.66 -2.29
N SER A 40 -18.31 2.56 -1.31
CA SER A 40 -17.79 2.36 0.05
C SER A 40 -18.37 1.11 0.73
N ILE A 41 -19.66 0.83 0.55
CA ILE A 41 -20.32 -0.37 1.13
C ILE A 41 -19.77 -1.63 0.46
N ILE A 42 -19.67 -1.63 -0.88
CA ILE A 42 -19.13 -2.77 -1.63
C ILE A 42 -17.66 -3.00 -1.28
N GLN A 43 -16.87 -1.93 -1.14
CA GLN A 43 -15.46 -2.00 -0.79
C GLN A 43 -15.27 -2.64 0.60
N LEU A 44 -16.13 -2.32 1.57
CA LEU A 44 -16.12 -2.94 2.89
C LEU A 44 -16.34 -4.46 2.81
N CYS A 45 -17.39 -4.89 2.11
CA CYS A 45 -17.67 -6.32 1.91
C CYS A 45 -16.56 -7.02 1.14
N SER A 46 -16.02 -6.35 0.11
CA SER A 46 -14.97 -6.88 -0.74
C SER A 46 -13.66 -7.07 0.01
N THR A 47 -13.32 -6.13 0.90
CA THR A 47 -12.13 -6.22 1.77
C THR A 47 -12.15 -7.50 2.61
N ALA A 48 -13.31 -7.89 3.15
CA ALA A 48 -13.46 -9.13 3.91
C ALA A 48 -13.20 -10.39 3.05
N VAL A 49 -13.71 -10.43 1.82
CA VAL A 49 -13.46 -11.52 0.87
C VAL A 49 -11.97 -11.57 0.52
N PHE A 50 -11.37 -10.42 0.24
CA PHE A 50 -9.97 -10.32 -0.14
C PHE A 50 -9.00 -10.71 0.97
N MET A 51 -9.37 -10.49 2.23
CA MET A 51 -8.64 -11.01 3.40
C MET A 51 -8.48 -12.54 3.33
N VAL A 52 -9.56 -13.27 3.05
CA VAL A 52 -9.54 -14.73 2.91
C VAL A 52 -8.73 -15.16 1.68
N VAL A 53 -8.83 -14.43 0.57
CA VAL A 53 -8.12 -14.76 -0.67
C VAL A 53 -6.60 -14.55 -0.54
N ILE A 54 -6.15 -13.50 0.16
CA ILE A 54 -4.73 -13.27 0.44
C ILE A 54 -4.13 -14.43 1.25
N ALA A 55 -4.85 -14.91 2.27
CA ALA A 55 -4.39 -16.03 3.09
C ALA A 55 -4.08 -17.26 2.23
N ARG A 56 -4.93 -17.57 1.23
CA ARG A 56 -4.73 -18.72 0.34
C ARG A 56 -3.70 -18.48 -0.76
N LYS A 57 -3.86 -17.45 -1.60
CA LYS A 57 -3.07 -17.27 -2.85
C LYS A 57 -1.89 -16.30 -2.74
N GLY A 58 -1.81 -15.52 -1.67
CA GLY A 58 -0.72 -14.57 -1.44
C GLY A 58 -0.92 -13.17 -1.98
N PHE A 59 -0.07 -12.25 -1.50
CA PHE A 59 -0.15 -10.82 -1.75
C PHE A 59 0.09 -10.41 -3.20
N LYS A 60 1.11 -10.98 -3.87
CA LYS A 60 1.47 -10.63 -5.26
C LYS A 60 0.35 -10.92 -6.24
N TRP A 61 -0.19 -12.13 -6.16
CA TRP A 61 -1.23 -12.60 -7.07
C TRP A 61 -2.49 -11.74 -6.92
N LEU A 62 -2.87 -11.43 -5.68
CA LEU A 62 -4.03 -10.59 -5.43
C LEU A 62 -3.85 -9.18 -5.94
N PHE A 63 -2.72 -8.55 -5.62
CA PHE A 63 -2.46 -7.18 -6.04
C PHE A 63 -2.41 -7.05 -7.57
N THR A 64 -1.78 -8.01 -8.26
CA THR A 64 -1.71 -8.01 -9.73
C THR A 64 -3.09 -8.08 -10.35
N ILE A 65 -3.98 -8.95 -9.84
CA ILE A 65 -5.36 -9.05 -10.33
C ILE A 65 -6.14 -7.79 -10.05
N ALA A 66 -6.05 -7.26 -8.82
CA ALA A 66 -6.78 -6.06 -8.44
C ALA A 66 -6.38 -4.86 -9.32
N MET A 67 -5.08 -4.66 -9.55
CA MET A 67 -4.60 -3.59 -10.44
C MET A 67 -4.93 -3.82 -11.91
N SER A 68 -4.89 -5.07 -12.39
CA SER A 68 -5.31 -5.37 -13.77
C SER A 68 -6.80 -5.10 -14.01
N ALA A 69 -7.64 -5.34 -12.99
CA ALA A 69 -9.06 -5.04 -13.05
C ALA A 69 -9.34 -3.53 -12.99
N VAL A 70 -8.53 -2.76 -12.25
CA VAL A 70 -8.56 -1.29 -12.27
C VAL A 70 -8.22 -0.76 -13.68
N ILE A 71 -7.20 -1.32 -14.33
CA ILE A 71 -6.87 -0.96 -15.72
C ILE A 71 -8.04 -1.30 -16.66
N CYS A 72 -8.62 -2.49 -16.52
CA CYS A 72 -9.75 -2.94 -17.34
C CYS A 72 -10.98 -2.03 -17.18
N THR A 73 -11.30 -1.61 -15.96
CA THR A 73 -12.41 -0.68 -15.69
C THR A 73 -12.14 0.72 -16.25
N CYS A 74 -10.90 1.22 -16.21
CA CYS A 74 -10.52 2.48 -16.86
C CYS A 74 -10.68 2.42 -18.39
N VAL A 75 -10.31 1.30 -19.01
CA VAL A 75 -10.53 1.06 -20.45
C VAL A 75 -12.03 0.97 -20.75
N ALA A 76 -12.82 0.30 -19.89
CA ALA A 76 -14.27 0.21 -20.06
C ALA A 76 -14.96 1.59 -20.01
N TYR A 77 -14.54 2.48 -19.11
CA TYR A 77 -15.03 3.87 -19.08
C TYR A 77 -14.64 4.66 -20.33
N SER A 78 -13.44 4.41 -20.86
CA SER A 78 -13.01 5.01 -22.14
C SER A 78 -13.88 4.53 -23.29
N CYS A 79 -14.14 3.22 -23.38
CA CYS A 79 -15.03 2.66 -24.38
C CYS A 79 -16.45 3.23 -24.27
N LEU A 80 -17.01 3.40 -23.07
CA LEU A 80 -18.32 4.02 -22.89
C LEU A 80 -18.38 5.44 -23.48
N TYR A 81 -17.31 6.22 -23.31
CA TYR A 81 -17.21 7.56 -23.87
C TYR A 81 -17.17 7.52 -25.41
N TRP A 82 -16.32 6.69 -26.00
CA TRP A 82 -16.17 6.60 -27.46
C TRP A 82 -17.42 6.05 -28.16
N PHE A 83 -18.07 5.04 -27.58
CA PHE A 83 -19.32 4.47 -28.12
C PHE A 83 -20.58 5.30 -27.79
N HIS A 84 -20.44 6.42 -27.07
CA HIS A 84 -21.55 7.28 -26.65
C HIS A 84 -22.68 6.51 -25.92
N ILE A 85 -22.33 5.44 -25.18
CA ILE A 85 -23.30 4.61 -24.46
C ILE A 85 -23.62 5.29 -23.13
N THR A 86 -24.70 6.06 -23.10
CA THR A 86 -25.15 6.80 -21.90
C THR A 86 -26.06 5.97 -20.99
N SER A 87 -25.92 4.65 -21.00
CA SER A 87 -26.73 3.74 -20.18
C SER A 87 -26.34 3.84 -18.70
N MET A 88 -27.32 4.15 -17.86
CA MET A 88 -27.15 4.25 -16.41
C MET A 88 -26.67 2.93 -15.80
N VAL A 89 -27.20 1.81 -16.31
CA VAL A 89 -26.89 0.47 -15.83
C VAL A 89 -25.42 0.13 -16.10
N ALA A 90 -24.89 0.50 -17.26
CA ALA A 90 -23.50 0.22 -17.61
C ALA A 90 -22.52 0.96 -16.68
N ILE A 91 -22.79 2.22 -16.33
CA ILE A 91 -21.96 3.01 -15.41
C ILE A 91 -21.98 2.38 -14.01
N ILE A 92 -23.16 1.97 -13.54
CA ILE A 92 -23.32 1.32 -12.23
C ILE A 92 -22.57 -0.01 -12.19
N VAL A 93 -22.72 -0.86 -13.20
CA VAL A 93 -22.05 -2.16 -13.26
C VAL A 93 -20.53 -2.01 -13.26
N ILE A 94 -19.98 -1.08 -14.04
CA ILE A 94 -18.53 -0.83 -14.05
C ILE A 94 -18.07 -0.26 -12.70
N SER A 95 -18.87 0.60 -12.06
CA SER A 95 -18.58 1.13 -10.72
C SER A 95 -18.56 0.03 -9.66
N VAL A 96 -19.50 -0.92 -9.71
CA VAL A 96 -19.54 -2.08 -8.79
C VAL A 96 -18.32 -2.98 -8.97
N ILE A 97 -17.96 -3.26 -10.23
CA ILE A 97 -16.76 -4.03 -10.56
C ILE A 97 -15.53 -3.30 -10.00
N PHE A 98 -15.40 -2.01 -10.28
CA PHE A 98 -14.31 -1.18 -9.77
C PHE A 98 -14.22 -1.21 -8.23
N ALA A 99 -15.34 -0.96 -7.53
CA ALA A 99 -15.42 -0.96 -6.08
C ALA A 99 -15.05 -2.30 -5.43
N THR A 100 -15.36 -3.40 -6.12
CA THR A 100 -14.92 -4.72 -5.69
C THR A 100 -13.40 -4.78 -5.72
N PHE A 101 -12.78 -4.52 -6.87
CA PHE A 101 -11.32 -4.68 -6.99
C PHE A 101 -10.51 -3.65 -6.19
N THR A 102 -11.01 -2.44 -5.98
CA THR A 102 -10.33 -1.45 -5.12
C THR A 102 -10.28 -1.86 -3.66
N GLY A 103 -11.20 -2.69 -3.17
CA GLY A 103 -11.10 -3.29 -1.82
C GLY A 103 -9.81 -4.09 -1.65
N GLY A 104 -9.42 -4.86 -2.65
CA GLY A 104 -8.16 -5.62 -2.65
C GLY A 104 -6.91 -4.74 -2.72
N VAL A 105 -6.95 -3.66 -3.51
CA VAL A 105 -5.85 -2.67 -3.62
C VAL A 105 -5.64 -1.95 -2.29
N PHE A 106 -6.72 -1.56 -1.61
CA PHE A 106 -6.64 -0.87 -0.32
C PHE A 106 -6.15 -1.81 0.78
N TYR A 107 -6.64 -3.04 0.81
CA TYR A 107 -6.28 -4.00 1.85
C TYR A 107 -4.82 -4.46 1.78
N THR A 108 -4.27 -4.65 0.58
CA THR A 108 -2.93 -5.25 0.41
C THR A 108 -1.82 -4.50 1.16
N PRO A 109 -1.67 -3.17 1.05
CA PRO A 109 -0.68 -2.43 1.82
C PRO A 109 -0.94 -2.41 3.32
N HIS A 110 -2.21 -2.40 3.74
CA HIS A 110 -2.58 -2.45 5.15
C HIS A 110 -2.30 -3.81 5.78
N ALA A 111 -2.43 -4.88 4.99
CA ALA A 111 -2.04 -6.22 5.41
C ALA A 111 -0.53 -6.43 5.39
N LEU A 112 0.20 -5.67 4.57
CA LEU A 112 1.66 -5.68 4.55
C LEU A 112 2.30 -4.79 5.62
N TYR A 113 1.54 -3.84 6.13
CA TYR A 113 2.00 -2.82 7.06
C TYR A 113 2.59 -3.40 8.36
N PRO A 114 1.99 -4.41 9.02
CA PRO A 114 2.54 -5.00 10.24
C PRO A 114 3.91 -5.67 10.04
N PHE A 115 4.23 -6.10 8.82
CA PHE A 115 5.50 -6.78 8.58
C PHE A 115 6.69 -5.83 8.51
N ILE A 116 6.48 -4.57 8.14
CA ILE A 116 7.57 -3.58 8.07
C ILE A 116 8.25 -3.40 9.45
N PRO A 117 7.52 -3.15 10.55
CA PRO A 117 8.11 -3.06 11.88
C PRO A 117 8.65 -4.40 12.39
N ASP A 118 8.10 -5.55 11.98
CA ASP A 118 8.68 -6.87 12.33
C ASP A 118 10.08 -7.04 11.72
N VAL A 119 10.29 -6.60 10.47
CA VAL A 119 11.62 -6.60 9.83
C VAL A 119 12.55 -5.57 10.49
N ASP A 120 12.05 -4.38 10.82
CA ASP A 120 12.83 -3.34 11.53
C ASP A 120 13.22 -3.79 12.95
N GLU A 121 12.34 -4.49 13.64
CA GLU A 121 12.60 -5.09 14.94
C GLU A 121 13.66 -6.20 14.83
N ALA A 122 13.61 -7.03 13.78
CA ALA A 122 14.66 -8.01 13.51
C ALA A 122 16.04 -7.37 13.27
N LEU A 123 16.10 -6.12 12.81
CA LEU A 123 17.36 -5.38 12.63
C LEU A 123 17.81 -4.64 13.90
N THR A 124 16.88 -3.97 14.58
CA THR A 124 17.17 -2.94 15.59
C THR A 124 16.72 -3.29 17.00
N ASN A 125 16.03 -4.43 17.19
CA ASN A 125 15.44 -4.89 18.44
C ASN A 125 14.52 -3.86 19.12
N ARG A 126 13.89 -2.97 18.34
CA ARG A 126 12.93 -1.97 18.80
C ARG A 126 11.71 -1.93 17.91
N ARG A 127 10.54 -1.91 18.53
CA ARG A 127 9.24 -1.82 17.85
C ARG A 127 8.84 -0.36 17.63
N ARG A 128 8.93 0.13 16.39
CA ARG A 128 8.65 1.54 16.00
C ARG A 128 7.39 1.72 15.14
N GLU A 129 6.34 0.96 15.42
CA GLU A 129 5.11 0.94 14.62
C GLU A 129 4.51 2.32 14.39
N GLY A 130 4.45 3.18 15.42
CA GLY A 130 3.85 4.51 15.29
C GLY A 130 4.51 5.40 14.24
N VAL A 131 5.84 5.30 14.07
CA VAL A 131 6.60 6.10 13.10
C VAL A 131 6.29 5.65 11.67
N TYR A 132 6.16 4.34 11.46
CA TYR A 132 5.80 3.78 10.15
C TYR A 132 4.36 4.14 9.75
N SER A 133 3.41 4.12 10.69
CA SER A 133 2.01 4.51 10.44
C SER A 133 1.92 5.97 10.00
N ALA A 134 2.61 6.84 10.74
CA ALA A 134 2.67 8.26 10.44
C ALA A 134 3.32 8.52 9.07
N ALA A 135 4.43 7.84 8.76
CA ALA A 135 5.11 7.96 7.47
C ALA A 135 4.25 7.45 6.31
N MET A 136 3.56 6.32 6.47
CA MET A 136 2.62 5.78 5.48
C MET A 136 1.52 6.80 5.19
N GLY A 137 0.85 7.33 6.22
CA GLY A 137 -0.21 8.32 6.06
C GLY A 137 0.28 9.63 5.42
N LEU A 138 1.46 10.12 5.82
CA LEU A 138 2.05 11.34 5.25
C LEU A 138 2.37 11.15 3.76
N CYS A 139 3.03 10.05 3.39
CA CYS A 139 3.36 9.73 2.00
C CYS A 139 2.09 9.56 1.14
N GLY A 140 1.04 8.95 1.69
CA GLY A 140 -0.26 8.83 1.01
C GLY A 140 -0.90 10.19 0.73
N LYS A 141 -0.92 11.09 1.73
CA LYS A 141 -1.46 12.45 1.56
C LYS A 141 -0.63 13.31 0.61
N LEU A 142 0.71 13.22 0.69
CA LEU A 142 1.60 13.91 -0.23
C LEU A 142 1.37 13.46 -1.68
N MET A 143 1.26 12.15 -1.91
CA MET A 143 0.94 11.62 -3.23
C MET A 143 -0.42 12.15 -3.72
N ASN A 144 -1.42 12.23 -2.83
CA ASN A 144 -2.72 12.82 -3.12
C ASN A 144 -2.62 14.25 -3.63
N SER A 145 -1.94 15.10 -2.86
CA SER A 145 -1.73 16.49 -3.26
C SER A 145 -1.01 16.60 -4.61
N ILE A 146 -0.01 15.77 -4.87
CA ILE A 146 0.76 15.80 -6.13
C ILE A 146 -0.13 15.48 -7.33
N TYR A 147 -0.92 14.40 -7.28
CA TYR A 147 -1.74 14.05 -8.45
C TYR A 147 -2.91 15.01 -8.67
N VAL A 148 -3.50 15.58 -7.61
CA VAL A 148 -4.55 16.60 -7.74
C VAL A 148 -3.97 17.88 -8.34
N LEU A 149 -2.74 18.26 -7.97
CA LEU A 149 -2.04 19.40 -8.56
C LEU A 149 -1.77 19.17 -10.05
N VAL A 150 -1.24 18.01 -10.42
CA VAL A 150 -0.99 17.65 -11.83
C VAL A 150 -2.30 17.65 -12.63
N LEU A 151 -3.37 17.06 -12.08
CA LEU A 151 -4.71 17.11 -12.68
C LEU A 151 -5.16 18.56 -12.90
N GLY A 152 -5.02 19.42 -11.90
CA GLY A 152 -5.37 20.83 -12.00
C GLY A 152 -4.62 21.55 -13.14
N PHE A 153 -3.32 21.30 -13.28
CA PHE A 153 -2.52 21.88 -14.36
C PHE A 153 -2.93 21.38 -15.74
N VAL A 154 -3.24 20.08 -15.88
CA VAL A 154 -3.73 19.50 -17.13
C VAL A 154 -5.09 20.08 -17.52
N LEU A 155 -6.00 20.25 -16.55
CA LEU A 155 -7.32 20.85 -16.80
C LEU A 155 -7.23 22.32 -17.18
N ASP A 156 -6.39 23.10 -16.51
CA ASP A 156 -6.15 24.51 -16.83
C ASP A 156 -5.64 24.66 -18.28
N ARG A 157 -4.66 23.85 -18.66
CA ARG A 157 -4.08 23.86 -20.00
C ARG A 157 -5.03 23.33 -21.08
N ALA A 158 -5.99 22.49 -20.72
CA ALA A 158 -7.05 22.03 -21.60
C ALA A 158 -8.20 23.05 -21.77
N GLY A 159 -8.14 24.19 -21.07
CA GLY A 159 -9.15 25.25 -21.14
C GLY A 159 -10.40 24.96 -20.32
N PHE A 160 -10.28 24.24 -19.20
CA PHE A 160 -11.41 23.92 -18.33
C PHE A 160 -12.02 25.19 -17.70
N VAL A 161 -13.30 25.44 -17.98
CA VAL A 161 -14.01 26.62 -17.47
C VAL A 161 -14.80 26.25 -16.23
N LYS A 162 -14.33 26.68 -15.05
CA LYS A 162 -15.01 26.42 -13.77
C LYS A 162 -16.43 27.02 -13.79
N GLY A 163 -17.44 26.20 -13.56
CA GLY A 163 -18.85 26.62 -13.44
C GLY A 163 -19.67 26.62 -14.73
N ALA A 164 -19.08 26.31 -15.88
CA ALA A 164 -19.84 26.14 -17.12
C ALA A 164 -20.57 24.78 -17.14
N LYS A 165 -21.85 24.76 -17.53
CA LYS A 165 -22.66 23.54 -17.67
C LYS A 165 -22.16 22.64 -18.81
N THR A 166 -21.52 23.21 -19.82
CA THR A 166 -20.92 22.52 -20.96
C THR A 166 -19.44 22.90 -21.05
N GLN A 167 -18.57 21.91 -21.23
CA GLN A 167 -17.12 22.10 -21.33
C GLN A 167 -16.68 21.95 -22.79
N PRO A 168 -15.56 22.60 -23.20
CA PRO A 168 -14.99 22.37 -24.51
C PRO A 168 -14.57 20.91 -24.68
N VAL A 169 -14.70 20.37 -25.90
CA VAL A 169 -14.37 18.96 -26.23
C VAL A 169 -12.93 18.61 -25.85
N SER A 170 -12.01 19.58 -25.96
CA SER A 170 -10.62 19.45 -25.51
C SER A 170 -10.50 19.13 -24.01
N ALA A 171 -11.26 19.81 -23.15
CA ALA A 171 -11.25 19.57 -21.71
C ALA A 171 -11.84 18.20 -21.35
N VAL A 172 -12.89 17.76 -22.07
CA VAL A 172 -13.47 16.43 -21.88
C VAL A 172 -12.47 15.35 -22.28
N HIS A 173 -11.80 15.48 -23.43
CA HIS A 173 -10.76 14.54 -23.85
C HIS A 173 -9.57 14.51 -22.89
N ALA A 174 -9.20 15.65 -22.30
CA ALA A 174 -8.18 15.69 -21.26
C ALA A 174 -8.60 14.93 -20.00
N ILE A 175 -9.85 15.08 -19.55
CA ILE A 175 -10.40 14.32 -18.40
C ILE A 175 -10.37 12.81 -18.68
N VAL A 176 -10.84 12.38 -19.85
CA VAL A 176 -10.81 10.96 -20.23
C VAL A 176 -9.36 10.47 -20.33
N GLY A 177 -8.47 11.24 -20.96
CA GLY A 177 -7.06 10.90 -21.09
C GLY A 177 -6.37 10.73 -19.74
N VAL A 178 -6.62 11.61 -18.77
CA VAL A 178 -6.07 11.49 -17.42
C VAL A 178 -6.67 10.31 -16.67
N LEU A 179 -7.98 10.04 -16.82
CA LEU A 179 -8.63 8.87 -16.22
C LEU A 179 -7.99 7.58 -16.72
N THR A 180 -7.73 7.46 -18.02
CA THR A 180 -7.27 6.20 -18.63
C THR A 180 -5.76 6.06 -18.57
N LEU A 181 -5.02 7.04 -19.09
CA LEU A 181 -3.56 6.98 -19.17
C LEU A 181 -2.92 7.30 -17.82
N GLY A 182 -3.47 8.25 -17.06
CA GLY A 182 -2.92 8.64 -15.75
C GLY A 182 -3.07 7.53 -14.71
N VAL A 183 -4.29 7.03 -14.51
CA VAL A 183 -4.56 5.91 -13.59
C VAL A 183 -3.91 4.62 -14.11
N GLY A 184 -3.99 4.35 -15.42
CA GLY A 184 -3.37 3.17 -16.03
C GLY A 184 -1.85 3.13 -15.89
N PHE A 185 -1.16 4.26 -16.11
CA PHE A 185 0.28 4.35 -15.94
C PHE A 185 0.71 4.12 -14.48
N MET A 186 0.02 4.76 -13.54
CA MET A 186 0.23 4.53 -12.10
C MET A 186 0.00 3.07 -11.73
N ALA A 187 -1.02 2.44 -12.33
CA ALA A 187 -1.34 1.04 -12.07
C ALA A 187 -0.28 0.08 -12.60
N ILE A 188 0.23 0.30 -13.81
CA ILE A 188 1.30 -0.49 -14.41
C ILE A 188 2.59 -0.37 -13.60
N ILE A 189 2.97 0.84 -13.18
CA ILE A 189 4.13 1.05 -12.29
C ILE A 189 3.93 0.31 -10.97
N GLY A 190 2.71 0.35 -10.42
CA GLY A 190 2.37 -0.39 -9.21
C GLY A 190 2.63 -1.89 -9.36
N ILE A 191 2.18 -2.50 -10.45
CA ILE A 191 2.40 -3.91 -10.75
C ILE A 191 3.90 -4.21 -10.93
N TRP A 192 4.61 -3.40 -11.70
CA TRP A 192 6.05 -3.57 -11.96
C TRP A 192 6.91 -3.42 -10.71
N ARG A 193 6.53 -2.53 -9.78
CA ARG A 193 7.23 -2.33 -8.50
C ARG A 193 6.90 -3.39 -7.45
N LEU A 194 5.90 -4.27 -7.67
CA LEU A 194 5.62 -5.39 -6.78
C LEU A 194 6.53 -6.59 -7.04
N ASN A 195 7.73 -6.54 -6.48
CA ASN A 195 8.58 -7.71 -6.29
C ASN A 195 8.30 -8.41 -4.95
N LEU A 196 7.03 -8.57 -4.59
CA LEU A 196 6.66 -9.17 -3.30
C LEU A 196 6.35 -10.66 -3.46
N ASN A 197 7.36 -11.53 -3.39
CA ASN A 197 7.13 -12.98 -3.42
C ASN A 197 6.67 -13.47 -2.04
N LYS A 198 5.46 -14.06 -1.98
CA LYS A 198 4.85 -14.58 -0.73
C LYS A 198 5.78 -15.57 -0.01
N GLU A 199 6.47 -16.42 -0.77
CA GLU A 199 7.41 -17.42 -0.26
C GLU A 199 8.60 -16.80 0.47
N ARG A 200 9.23 -15.76 -0.10
CA ARG A 200 10.35 -15.07 0.54
C ARG A 200 9.93 -14.40 1.85
N HIS A 201 8.72 -13.82 1.87
CA HIS A 201 8.24 -13.16 3.09
C HIS A 201 7.86 -14.16 4.20
N GLN A 202 7.29 -15.31 3.85
CA GLN A 202 6.99 -16.38 4.78
C GLN A 202 8.28 -16.97 5.39
N ILE A 203 9.31 -17.20 4.55
CA ILE A 203 10.64 -17.63 4.98
C ILE A 203 11.28 -16.63 5.96
N LEU A 204 11.10 -15.33 5.73
CA LEU A 204 11.58 -14.31 6.65
C LEU A 204 10.86 -14.36 8.01
N LEU A 205 9.53 -14.49 8.00
CA LEU A 205 8.73 -14.55 9.24
C LEU A 205 9.03 -15.80 10.06
N ASP A 206 9.20 -16.95 9.41
CA ASP A 206 9.59 -18.20 10.08
C ASP A 206 10.98 -18.09 10.72
N GLN A 207 11.89 -17.33 10.10
CA GLN A 207 13.21 -17.06 10.65
C GLN A 207 13.20 -16.06 11.79
N ILE A 208 12.41 -14.99 11.70
CA ILE A 208 12.23 -14.03 12.78
C ILE A 208 11.65 -14.75 14.01
N ALA A 209 10.64 -15.60 13.82
CA ALA A 209 10.06 -16.42 14.90
C ALA A 209 11.10 -17.36 15.53
N ARG A 210 11.96 -18.00 14.71
CA ARG A 210 13.01 -18.90 15.20
C ARG A 210 14.09 -18.18 16.02
N VAL A 211 14.52 -16.99 15.58
CA VAL A 211 15.53 -16.20 16.30
C VAL A 211 14.95 -15.61 17.59
N HIS A 212 13.68 -15.20 17.60
CA HIS A 212 12.99 -14.68 18.79
C HIS A 212 12.79 -15.74 19.88
N VAL A 213 12.69 -17.03 19.51
CA VAL A 213 12.63 -18.18 20.44
C VAL A 213 14.02 -18.58 20.98
N GLY A 214 15.08 -17.84 20.63
CA GLY A 214 16.46 -18.11 21.09
C GLY A 214 17.25 -19.03 20.18
N GLY A 215 16.82 -19.21 18.92
CA GLY A 215 17.56 -19.97 17.92
C GLY A 215 18.90 -19.30 17.56
N SER A 216 19.97 -20.09 17.52
CA SER A 216 21.30 -19.63 17.13
C SER A 216 21.34 -19.17 15.66
N MET A 217 21.86 -17.96 15.40
CA MET A 217 22.09 -17.44 14.03
C MET A 217 23.01 -18.32 13.16
N LYS A 218 23.70 -19.29 13.77
CA LYS A 218 24.57 -20.24 13.05
C LYS A 218 23.80 -21.36 12.34
N ASP A 219 22.55 -21.61 12.73
CA ASP A 219 21.74 -22.69 12.16
C ASP A 219 20.76 -22.18 11.09
N VAL A 220 21.10 -21.10 10.39
CA VAL A 220 20.26 -20.52 9.35
C VAL A 220 20.38 -21.33 8.05
N THR A 221 19.25 -21.58 7.39
CA THR A 221 19.26 -22.18 6.05
C THR A 221 19.78 -21.16 5.03
N PRO A 222 20.56 -21.57 4.01
CA PRO A 222 21.12 -20.64 3.03
C PRO A 222 20.06 -19.81 2.30
N GLU A 223 18.86 -20.38 2.06
CA GLU A 223 17.70 -19.66 1.49
C GLU A 223 17.16 -18.56 2.43
N ALA A 224 17.13 -18.81 3.74
CA ALA A 224 16.73 -17.82 4.73
C ALA A 224 17.72 -16.66 4.81
N ARG A 225 19.02 -16.96 4.67
CA ARG A 225 20.08 -15.95 4.67
C ARG A 225 19.92 -14.97 3.50
N GLU A 226 19.78 -15.50 2.29
CA GLU A 226 19.62 -14.70 1.07
C GLU A 226 18.35 -13.84 1.13
N VAL A 227 17.25 -14.41 1.64
CA VAL A 227 15.98 -13.70 1.81
C VAL A 227 16.08 -12.56 2.83
N VAL A 228 16.76 -12.78 3.95
CA VAL A 228 16.99 -11.72 4.95
C VAL A 228 17.89 -10.64 4.37
N GLU A 229 18.94 -11.00 3.65
CA GLU A 229 19.86 -10.04 3.03
C GLU A 229 19.16 -9.20 1.92
N ASP A 230 18.29 -9.82 1.12
CA ASP A 230 17.49 -9.16 0.07
C ASP A 230 16.41 -8.23 0.66
N LEU A 231 15.77 -8.64 1.77
CA LEU A 231 14.69 -7.87 2.40
C LEU A 231 15.18 -6.77 3.35
N THR A 232 16.32 -6.98 4.04
CA THR A 232 16.91 -5.98 4.93
C THR A 232 17.89 -5.07 4.20
N GLY A 233 18.52 -5.53 3.11
CA GLY A 233 19.60 -4.82 2.42
C GLY A 233 20.95 -4.87 3.15
N TRP A 234 21.06 -5.66 4.22
CA TRP A 234 22.26 -5.82 5.05
C TRP A 234 22.70 -7.28 5.09
N LYS A 235 23.99 -7.54 5.33
CA LYS A 235 24.47 -8.90 5.54
C LYS A 235 23.78 -9.52 6.76
N TYR A 236 23.44 -10.81 6.70
CA TYR A 236 22.74 -11.51 7.78
C TYR A 236 23.49 -11.41 9.12
N GLU A 237 24.82 -11.41 9.06
CA GLU A 237 25.73 -11.27 10.21
C GLU A 237 25.61 -9.91 10.93
N GLN A 238 25.05 -8.91 10.25
CA GLN A 238 24.83 -7.56 10.76
C GLN A 238 23.36 -7.34 11.18
N CYS A 239 22.50 -8.35 11.05
CA CYS A 239 21.12 -8.28 11.52
C CYS A 239 21.05 -8.55 13.04
N PHE A 240 19.89 -8.32 13.66
CA PHE A 240 19.64 -8.60 15.08
C PHE A 240 20.58 -7.84 16.05
N GLY A 241 20.83 -6.56 15.80
CA GLY A 241 21.62 -5.71 16.71
C GLY A 241 23.15 -5.84 16.60
N HIS A 242 23.68 -6.65 15.67
CA HIS A 242 25.12 -6.72 15.38
C HIS A 242 25.58 -5.65 14.37
N ASN A 243 24.91 -4.50 14.35
CA ASN A 243 25.18 -3.43 13.40
C ASN A 243 25.37 -2.07 14.06
N ASN A 244 25.97 -1.15 13.32
CA ASN A 244 26.14 0.25 13.75
C ASN A 244 24.88 1.11 13.57
N PHE A 245 23.78 0.53 13.06
CA PHE A 245 22.48 1.18 12.89
C PHE A 245 21.45 0.62 13.88
N GLY A 246 20.95 1.50 14.75
CA GLY A 246 20.15 1.17 15.91
C GLY A 246 20.72 1.84 17.16
N TYR A 247 19.87 2.13 18.16
CA TYR A 247 20.36 2.64 19.45
C TYR A 247 21.16 1.52 20.11
N GLN A 248 22.49 1.59 20.03
CA GLN A 248 23.31 0.89 21.00
C GLN A 248 22.89 1.46 22.35
N GLY A 249 22.30 0.63 23.22
CA GLY A 249 22.11 1.00 24.63
C GLY A 249 23.36 1.76 25.06
N SER A 250 23.16 2.97 25.58
CA SER A 250 24.26 3.79 26.08
C SER A 250 25.16 2.85 26.86
N LYS A 251 26.50 2.92 26.72
CA LYS A 251 27.41 2.08 27.52
C LYS A 251 26.96 1.99 28.99
N LYS A 252 26.42 3.11 29.48
CA LYS A 252 25.76 3.30 30.76
C LYS A 252 24.60 2.32 31.06
N ASP A 253 23.69 2.07 30.12
CA ASP A 253 22.54 1.17 30.31
C ASP A 253 23.02 -0.30 30.41
N ARG A 254 24.05 -0.67 29.64
CA ARG A 254 24.67 -2.00 29.68
C ARG A 254 25.55 -2.20 30.92
N GLU A 255 26.22 -1.15 31.37
CA GLU A 255 26.99 -1.12 32.62
C GLU A 255 26.05 -1.23 33.82
N GLU A 256 24.90 -0.53 33.83
CA GLU A 256 23.88 -0.63 34.88
C GLU A 256 23.19 -2.00 34.92
N GLU A 257 22.90 -2.61 33.76
CA GLU A 257 22.33 -3.97 33.71
C GLU A 257 23.34 -5.06 34.11
N ALA A 258 24.62 -4.85 33.80
CA ALA A 258 25.71 -5.73 34.23
C ALA A 258 26.02 -5.59 35.72
N GLU A 259 25.96 -4.37 36.28
CA GLU A 259 26.10 -4.12 37.72
C GLU A 259 24.96 -4.77 38.51
N LYS A 260 23.70 -4.61 38.06
CA LYS A 260 22.55 -5.27 38.70
C LYS A 260 22.66 -6.79 38.70
N LYS A 261 23.03 -7.40 37.57
CA LYS A 261 23.24 -8.85 37.49
C LYS A 261 24.41 -9.32 38.36
N ALA A 262 25.45 -8.50 38.51
CA ALA A 262 26.59 -8.79 39.39
C ALA A 262 26.22 -8.65 40.88
N GLU A 263 25.34 -7.73 41.25
CA GLU A 263 24.79 -7.62 42.61
C GLU A 263 23.87 -8.79 42.94
N GLU A 264 22.92 -9.14 42.06
CA GLU A 264 22.02 -10.29 42.25
C GLU A 264 22.80 -11.62 42.38
N ALA A 265 23.85 -11.81 41.58
CA ALA A 265 24.71 -12.99 41.69
C ALA A 265 25.52 -13.03 43.00
N LYS A 266 25.90 -11.86 43.54
CA LYS A 266 26.57 -11.78 44.84
C LYS A 266 25.60 -12.05 46.00
N GLU A 267 24.37 -11.56 45.92
CA GLU A 267 23.33 -11.82 46.93
C GLU A 267 22.92 -13.31 46.97
N GLN A 268 22.77 -13.94 45.80
CA GLN A 268 22.46 -15.38 45.71
C GLN A 268 23.58 -16.26 46.28
N ASN A 269 24.84 -15.87 46.07
CA ASN A 269 25.99 -16.62 46.59
C ASN A 269 26.20 -16.41 48.11
N ASN A 270 25.67 -15.33 48.68
CA ASN A 270 25.73 -15.04 50.11
C ASN A 270 24.56 -15.68 50.90
N GLN A 271 23.47 -16.06 50.22
CA GLN A 271 22.34 -16.81 50.81
C GLN A 271 22.56 -18.34 50.82
N GLN A 272 23.61 -18.85 50.16
CA GLN A 272 23.98 -20.26 50.13
C GLN A 272 25.13 -20.64 51.10
N LYS A 273 25.55 -19.72 51.98
CA LYS A 273 26.44 -19.98 53.12
C LYS A 273 25.67 -19.87 54.43
#